data_AF-A0A257ATE7-F1
#
_entry.id   AF-A0A257ATE7-F1
#
_cell.length_a   1.000
_cell.length_b   1.000
_cell.length_c   1.000
_cell.angle_alpha   90.00
_cell.angle_beta   90.00
_cell.angle_gamma   90.00
#
_symmetry.space_group_name_H-M   'P 1'
#
loop_
_entity.id
_entity.type
_entity.pdbx_description
1 polymer ?
#
loop_
_entity_poly.entity_id
_entity_poly.type
_entity_poly.pdbx_seq_one_letter_code
_entity_poly.pdbx_strand_id
1 'polypeptide(L)' 'TLFDRGYIIERGGRLIATKKGKAVYSFLSQMFQKYISEELTRKLEEEMDMVERGEADYQELLRRLHDEVMEIKKTQIVVG' A
#
# COMPACT_ATOMS: atom_id res chain seq x y z
N THR A 1 -6.54 7.64 -9.60
CA THR A 1 -7.33 6.82 -8.66
C THR A 1 -7.51 5.40 -9.23
N LEU A 2 -8.39 4.54 -8.70
CA LEU A 2 -8.63 3.18 -9.25
C LEU A 2 -9.37 3.20 -10.60
N PHE A 3 -10.27 4.17 -10.81
CA PHE A 3 -10.99 4.37 -12.06
C PHE A 3 -10.07 4.76 -13.21
N ASP A 4 -9.22 5.78 -13.01
CA ASP A 4 -8.31 6.29 -14.03
C ASP A 4 -7.34 5.21 -14.54
N ARG A 5 -7.02 4.23 -13.69
CA ARG A 5 -6.13 3.11 -14.01
C ARG A 5 -6.85 1.93 -14.67
N GLY A 6 -8.17 1.98 -14.75
CA GLY A 6 -9.03 0.93 -15.27
C GLY A 6 -9.06 -0.32 -14.38
N TYR A 7 -8.83 -0.17 -13.08
CA TYR A 7 -8.88 -1.29 -12.12
C TYR A 7 -10.32 -1.63 -11.70
N ILE A 8 -11.20 -0.64 -11.73
CA ILE A 8 -12.63 -0.78 -11.46
C ILE A 8 -13.45 -0.06 -12.54
N ILE A 9 -14.68 -0.52 -12.73
CA ILE A 9 -15.73 0.16 -13.51
C ILE A 9 -16.99 0.26 -12.66
N GLU A 10 -17.88 1.20 -12.99
CA GLU A 10 -19.20 1.29 -12.38
C GLU A 10 -20.28 0.75 -13.33
N ARG A 11 -21.19 -0.08 -12.81
CA ARG A 11 -22.37 -0.54 -13.57
C ARG A 11 -23.59 -0.57 -12.67
N GLY A 12 -24.54 0.34 -12.91
CA GLY A 12 -25.78 0.43 -12.15
C GLY A 12 -25.55 0.69 -10.65
N GLY A 13 -24.68 1.66 -10.33
CA GLY A 13 -24.36 2.05 -8.95
C GLY A 13 -23.44 1.08 -8.19
N ARG A 14 -22.92 0.05 -8.86
CA ARG A 14 -22.02 -0.95 -8.26
C ARG A 14 -20.63 -0.87 -8.87
N LEU A 15 -19.61 -0.95 -8.01
CA LEU A 15 -18.20 -1.05 -8.41
C LEU A 15 -17.85 -2.48 -8.75
N ILE A 16 -17.27 -2.69 -9.93
CA ILE A 16 -16.88 -4.00 -10.44
C ILE A 16 -15.39 -3.99 -10.77
N ALA A 17 -14.62 -4.89 -10.15
CA ALA A 17 -13.21 -5.08 -10.45
C ALA A 17 -13.00 -5.63 -11.87
N THR A 18 -12.14 -4.99 -12.66
CA THR A 18 -11.80 -5.44 -14.01
C THR A 18 -10.81 -6.61 -13.96
N LYS A 19 -10.62 -7.31 -15.09
CA LYS A 19 -9.56 -8.34 -15.19
C LYS A 19 -8.18 -7.77 -14.84
N LYS A 20 -7.89 -6.55 -15.31
CA LYS A 20 -6.65 -5.83 -14.99
C LYS A 20 -6.53 -5.55 -13.49
N GLY A 21 -7.60 -5.03 -12.87
CA GLY A 21 -7.62 -4.76 -11.43
C GLY A 21 -7.38 -6.02 -10.59
N LYS A 22 -8.04 -7.13 -10.94
CA LYS A 22 -7.84 -8.43 -10.26
C LYS A 22 -6.42 -8.96 -10.42
N ALA A 23 -5.83 -8.87 -11.62
CA ALA A 23 -4.47 -9.31 -11.87
C ALA A 23 -3.43 -8.50 -11.06
N VAL A 24 -3.56 -7.17 -11.05
CA VAL A 24 -2.70 -6.29 -10.25
C VAL A 24 -2.85 -6.58 -8.76
N TYR A 25 -4.09 -6.69 -8.26
CA TYR A 25 -4.34 -7.03 -6.87
C TYR A 25 -3.70 -8.37 -6.50
N SER A 26 -3.95 -9.43 -7.29
CA SER A 26 -3.37 -10.75 -7.02
C SER A 26 -1.85 -10.74 -7.01
N PHE A 27 -1.22 -10.02 -7.94
CA PHE A 27 0.24 -9.86 -7.99
C PHE A 27 0.76 -9.18 -6.71
N LEU A 28 0.12 -8.08 -6.30
CA LEU A 28 0.52 -7.36 -5.10
C LEU A 28 0.33 -8.20 -3.83
N SER A 29 -0.79 -8.92 -3.71
CA SER A 29 -1.08 -9.80 -2.58
C SER A 29 -0.11 -10.97 -2.47
N GLN A 30 0.41 -11.50 -3.58
CA GLN A 30 1.36 -12.61 -3.53
C GLN A 30 2.79 -12.13 -3.25
N MET A 31 3.22 -11.06 -3.92
CA MET A 31 4.62 -10.63 -3.88
C MET A 31 4.93 -9.68 -2.72
N PHE A 32 3.92 -8.96 -2.21
CA PHE A 32 4.11 -7.89 -1.24
C PHE A 32 3.14 -7.98 -0.06
N GLN A 33 2.63 -9.17 0.27
CA GLN A 33 1.62 -9.36 1.31
C GLN A 33 1.95 -8.64 2.63
N LYS A 34 3.22 -8.67 3.06
CA LYS A 34 3.69 -8.02 4.29
C LYS A 34 3.59 -6.49 4.26
N TYR A 35 3.55 -5.89 3.07
CA TYR A 35 3.62 -4.45 2.83
C TYR A 35 2.30 -3.85 2.32
N ILE A 36 1.29 -4.68 2.08
CA ILE A 36 -0.06 -4.24 1.68
C ILE A 36 -1.14 -4.83 2.61
N SER A 37 -0.77 -5.19 3.83
CA SER A 37 -1.71 -5.69 4.83
C SER A 37 -2.56 -4.55 5.40
N GLU A 38 -3.79 -4.88 5.77
CA GLU A 38 -4.68 -3.94 6.48
C GLU A 38 -4.07 -3.50 7.82
N GLU A 39 -3.34 -4.39 8.49
CA GLU A 39 -2.67 -4.09 9.76
C GLU A 39 -1.55 -3.06 9.60
N LEU A 40 -0.73 -3.17 8.55
CA LEU A 40 0.29 -2.16 8.27
C LEU A 40 -0.34 -0.82 7.94
N THR A 41 -1.43 -0.84 7.17
CA THR A 41 -2.18 0.37 6.81
C THR A 41 -2.70 1.07 8.06
N ARG A 42 -3.32 0.31 8.97
CA ARG A 42 -3.83 0.83 10.25
C ARG A 42 -2.73 1.44 11.10
N LYS A 43 -1.60 0.74 11.28
CA LYS A 43 -0.49 1.23 12.09
C LYS A 43 0.09 2.54 11.53
N LEU A 44 0.22 2.63 10.20
CA LEU A 44 0.68 3.86 9.55
C LEU A 44 -0.30 5.02 9.75
N GLU A 45 -1.60 4.78 9.63
CA GLU A 45 -2.63 5.80 9.90
C GLU A 45 -2.56 6.30 11.36
N GLU A 46 -2.42 5.39 12.33
CA GLU A 46 -2.25 5.76 13.75
C GLU A 46 -1.00 6.62 13.99
N GLU A 47 0.12 6.28 13.36
CA GLU A 47 1.37 7.04 13.46
C GLU A 47 1.27 8.42 12.80
N MET A 48 0.54 8.53 11.68
CA MET A 48 0.25 9.81 11.03
C MET A 48 -0.60 10.70 11.94
N ASP A 49 -1.61 10.14 12.60
CA ASP A 49 -2.46 10.87 13.54
C ASP A 49 -1.65 11.36 14.77
N MET A 50 -0.70 10.56 15.26
CA MET A 50 0.22 10.98 16.33
C MET A 50 1.09 12.17 15.89
N VAL A 51 1.60 12.15 14.66
CA VAL A 51 2.36 13.27 14.09
C VAL A 51 1.47 14.52 13.99
N GLU A 52 0.23 14.38 13.53
CA GLU A 52 -0.72 15.51 13.44
C GLU A 52 -0.98 16.13 14.82
N ARG A 53 -1.10 15.31 15.87
CA ARG A 53 -1.25 15.78 17.26
C ARG A 53 0.06 16.31 17.89
N GLY A 54 1.19 16.20 17.19
CA GLY A 54 2.51 16.60 17.71
C GLY A 54 3.09 15.62 18.74
N GLU A 55 2.58 14.40 18.80
CA GLU A 55 3.00 13.33 19.73
C GLU A 55 4.17 12.49 19.18
N ALA A 56 4.47 12.61 17.89
CA ALA A 56 5.55 11.89 17.21
C ALA A 56 6.34 12.79 16.25
N ASP A 57 7.64 12.50 16.05
CA ASP A 57 8.48 13.19 15.06
C ASP A 57 8.27 12.60 13.66
N TYR A 58 7.74 13.43 12.76
CA TYR A 58 7.53 13.07 11.37
C TYR A 58 8.83 12.64 10.66
N GLN A 59 9.99 13.20 11.03
CA GLN A 59 11.25 12.84 10.39
C GLN A 59 11.69 11.43 10.76
N GLU A 60 11.44 11.00 11.99
CA GLU A 60 11.71 9.63 12.42
C GLU A 60 10.80 8.63 11.71
N LEU A 61 9.50 8.95 11.61
CA LEU A 61 8.54 8.16 10.85
C LEU A 61 8.96 8.01 9.39
N LEU A 62 9.34 9.10 8.71
CA LEU A 62 9.78 9.08 7.32
C LEU A 62 11.06 8.26 7.11
N ARG A 63 12.03 8.35 8.03
CA ARG A 63 13.27 7.54 7.96
C ARG A 63 12.94 6.05 8.03
N ARG A 64 12.12 5.63 8.98
CA ARG A 64 11.71 4.23 9.11
C ARG A 64 10.95 3.73 7.89
N LEU A 65 9.98 4.52 7.38
CA LEU A 65 9.22 4.16 6.18
C LEU A 65 10.11 4.04 4.95
N HIS A 66 11.09 4.93 4.80
CA HIS A 66 12.07 4.84 3.72
C HIS A 66 12.86 3.52 3.80
N ASP A 67 13.31 3.13 4.99
CA ASP A 67 14.06 1.90 5.18
C ASP A 67 13.20 0.66 4.86
N GLU A 68 11.95 0.61 5.35
CA GLU A 68 11.00 -0.46 5.02
C GLU A 68 10.76 -0.59 3.51
N VAL A 69 10.58 0.54 2.80
CA VAL A 69 10.40 0.53 1.33
C VAL A 69 11.66 0.09 0.60
N MET A 70 12.85 0.45 1.09
CA MET A 70 14.10 0.04 0.48
C MET A 70 14.39 -1.46 0.68
N GLU A 71 13.91 -2.06 1.76
CA GLU A 71 13.94 -3.52 1.94
C GLU A 71 13.10 -4.25 0.88
N ILE A 72 11.91 -3.74 0.55
CA ILE A 72 11.05 -4.30 -0.51
C ILE A 72 11.82 -4.42 -1.84
N LYS A 73 12.54 -3.35 -2.22
CA LYS A 73 13.33 -3.33 -3.46
C LYS A 73 14.43 -4.38 -3.46
N LYS A 74 15.09 -4.62 -2.32
CA LYS A 74 16.15 -5.63 -2.20
C LYS A 74 15.59 -7.04 -2.35
N THR A 75 14.43 -7.34 -1.76
CA THR A 75 13.81 -8.67 -1.87
C THR A 75 13.47 -9.04 -3.32
N GLN A 76 13.14 -8.08 -4.18
CA GLN A 76 12.91 -8.35 -5.61
C GLN A 76 14.18 -8.67 -6.41
N ILE A 77 15.35 -8.21 -5.96
CA ILE A 77 16.63 -8.43 -6.66
C ILE A 77 17.15 -9.86 -6.46
N VAL A 78 16.74 -10.54 -5.38
CA VAL A 78 17.24 -11.89 -5.04
C VAL A 78 16.43 -13.01 -5.72
N VAL A 79 15.26 -12.70 -6.27
CA VAL A 79 14.35 -13.68 -6.93
C VAL A 79 14.41 -13.57 -8.46
N GLY A 80 15.31 -12.73 -9.00
CA GLY A 80 15.53 -12.51 -10.43
C GLY A 80 16.70 -13.30 -11.00
#